data_AF-A0A832TNX3-F1
#
_entry.id   AF-A0A832TNX3-F1
#
_cell.length_a   1.000
_cell.length_b   1.000
_cell.length_c   1.000
_cell.angle_alpha   90.00
_cell.angle_beta   90.00
_cell.angle_gamma   90.00
#
_symmetry.space_group_name_H-M   'P 1'
#
loop_
_entity.id
_entity.type
_entity.pdbx_description
1 polymer ?
#
loop_
_entity_poly.entity_id
_entity_poly.type
_entity_poly.pdbx_seq_one_letter_code
_entity_poly.pdbx_strand_id
1 'polypeptide(L)'
;MEYIAGYLFIFFAEICDVSLATLRTLMVVQGRKIHASIIGFFEILIYISALGKVVNGLSDPGNLLAYALGFASGSYIGICIEEKIALGNFIAQIVLNSNKNGKLLHSLRDNGFGVTSVRGSGKEGTREILNIALKRK
;
A
#
# COMPACT_ATOMS: atom_id res chain seq x y z
N MET A 1 23.21 8.70 27.99
CA MET A 1 22.29 9.62 27.27
C MET A 1 22.54 9.60 25.77
N GLU A 2 23.78 9.65 25.29
CA GLU A 2 24.09 9.63 23.85
C GLU A 2 23.69 8.33 23.12
N TYR A 3 23.86 7.16 23.75
CA TYR A 3 23.47 5.87 23.16
C TYR A 3 21.95 5.75 22.90
N ILE A 4 21.13 6.19 23.86
CA ILE A 4 19.66 6.14 23.74
C ILE A 4 19.17 7.06 22.62
N ALA A 5 19.77 8.26 22.49
CA ALA A 5 19.46 9.16 21.39
C ALA A 5 19.85 8.58 20.02
N GLY A 6 20.96 7.83 19.96
CA GLY A 6 21.38 7.06 18.79
C GLY A 6 20.35 6.00 18.38
N TYR A 7 19.90 5.18 19.34
CA TYR A 7 18.91 4.14 19.09
C TYR A 7 17.57 4.70 18.62
N LEU A 8 17.07 5.75 19.28
CA LEU A 8 15.83 6.42 18.89
C LEU A 8 15.94 7.02 17.48
N PHE A 9 17.09 7.63 17.16
CA PHE A 9 17.31 8.17 15.82
C PHE A 9 17.25 7.07 14.76
N ILE A 10 17.95 5.94 14.95
CA ILE A 10 17.92 4.81 14.01
C ILE A 10 16.49 4.29 13.86
N PHE A 11 15.79 4.10 14.97
CA PHE A 11 14.42 3.60 14.98
C PHE A 11 13.46 4.51 14.19
N PHE A 12 13.46 5.82 14.43
CA PHE A 12 12.60 6.76 13.71
C PHE A 12 13.02 6.94 12.25
N ALA A 13 14.32 6.96 11.97
CA ALA A 13 14.82 7.05 10.61
C ALA A 13 14.33 5.86 9.78
N GLU A 14 14.39 4.64 10.33
CA GLU A 14 13.93 3.43 9.63
C GLU A 14 12.42 3.39 9.46
N ILE A 15 11.65 3.89 10.45
CA ILE A 15 10.20 4.04 10.29
C ILE A 15 9.88 4.97 9.12
N CYS A 16 10.56 6.12 9.05
CA CYS A 16 10.37 7.07 7.97
C CYS A 16 10.81 6.49 6.62
N ASP A 17 11.94 5.81 6.56
CA ASP A 17 12.48 5.19 5.34
C ASP A 17 11.48 4.17 4.76
N VAL A 18 11.08 3.18 5.56
CA VAL A 18 10.14 2.14 5.11
C VAL A 18 8.79 2.73 4.74
N SER A 19 8.28 3.71 5.49
CA SER A 19 7.01 4.39 5.17
C SER A 19 7.08 5.13 3.83
N LEU A 20 8.20 5.82 3.56
CA LEU A 20 8.43 6.53 2.30
C LEU A 20 8.59 5.54 1.13
N ALA A 21 9.25 4.40 1.35
CA ALA A 21 9.37 3.34 0.36
C ALA A 21 8.00 2.78 -0.05
N THR A 22 7.09 2.58 0.92
CA THR A 22 5.70 2.17 0.63
C THR A 22 4.97 3.25 -0.19
N LEU A 23 5.07 4.51 0.22
CA LEU A 23 4.47 5.64 -0.50
C LEU A 23 5.01 5.78 -1.93
N ARG A 24 6.32 5.67 -2.12
CA ARG A 24 6.96 5.69 -3.44
C ARG A 24 6.41 4.58 -4.31
N THR A 25 6.37 3.35 -3.78
CA THR A 25 5.85 2.19 -4.51
C THR A 25 4.42 2.42 -4.95
N LEU A 26 3.57 2.94 -4.06
CA LEU A 26 2.19 3.30 -4.39
C LEU A 26 2.11 4.36 -5.49
N MET A 27 2.94 5.40 -5.43
CA MET A 27 3.00 6.45 -6.46
C MET A 27 3.48 5.92 -7.82
N VAL A 28 4.42 4.96 -7.82
CA VAL A 28 4.88 4.26 -9.03
C VAL A 28 3.74 3.45 -9.65
N VAL A 29 3.02 2.66 -8.84
CA VAL A 29 1.86 1.88 -9.29
C VAL A 29 0.75 2.78 -9.84
N GLN A 30 0.53 3.97 -9.24
CA GLN A 30 -0.41 4.97 -9.73
C GLN A 30 0.09 5.76 -10.97
N GLY A 31 1.33 5.53 -11.44
CA GLY A 31 1.91 6.23 -12.57
C GLY A 31 2.32 7.70 -12.30
N ARG A 32 2.37 8.13 -11.03
CA ARG A 32 2.72 9.50 -10.60
C ARG A 32 4.23 9.72 -10.54
N LYS A 33 4.87 9.77 -11.72
CA LYS A 33 6.33 9.79 -11.90
C LYS A 33 7.07 10.85 -11.06
N ILE A 34 6.61 12.11 -11.09
CA ILE A 34 7.28 13.23 -10.38
C ILE A 34 7.26 13.02 -8.87
N HIS A 35 6.12 12.62 -8.31
CA HIS A 35 5.97 12.41 -6.87
C HIS A 35 6.84 11.23 -6.40
N ALA A 36 6.85 10.13 -7.18
CA ALA A 36 7.69 8.98 -6.89
C ALA A 36 9.20 9.34 -6.90
N SER A 37 9.65 10.15 -7.86
CA SER A 37 11.05 10.59 -7.94
C SER A 37 11.45 11.49 -6.77
N ILE A 38 10.59 12.43 -6.36
CA ILE A 38 10.87 13.32 -5.22
C ILE A 38 10.94 12.51 -3.93
N ILE A 39 9.98 11.61 -3.70
CA ILE A 39 9.97 10.76 -2.50
C ILE A 39 11.23 9.89 -2.46
N GLY A 40 11.59 9.24 -3.58
CA GLY A 40 12.78 8.39 -3.66
C GLY A 40 14.09 9.15 -3.40
N PHE A 41 14.16 10.44 -3.75
CA PHE A 41 15.32 11.28 -3.42
C PHE A 41 15.47 11.51 -1.91
N PHE A 42 14.36 11.76 -1.20
CA PHE A 42 14.42 11.93 0.26
C PHE A 42 14.61 10.60 1.00
N GLU A 43 13.97 9.53 0.52
CA GLU A 43 14.14 8.15 1.02
C GLU A 43 15.62 7.77 1.06
N ILE A 44 16.35 7.89 -0.07
CA ILE A 44 17.74 7.47 -0.11
C ILE A 44 18.67 8.29 0.81
N LEU A 45 18.36 9.56 1.06
CA LEU A 45 19.11 10.40 2.02
C LEU A 45 18.93 9.91 3.46
N ILE A 46 17.70 9.51 3.83
CA ILE A 46 17.40 8.95 5.14
C ILE A 46 18.08 7.60 5.28
N TYR A 47 17.93 6.72 4.29
CA TYR A 47 18.53 5.40 4.26
C TYR A 47 20.05 5.43 4.48
N ILE A 48 20.78 6.22 3.68
CA ILE A 48 22.25 6.33 3.80
C ILE A 48 22.64 6.87 5.18
N SER A 49 21.90 7.83 5.71
CA SER A 49 22.17 8.42 7.04
C SER A 49 21.94 7.42 8.17
N ALA A 50 20.87 6.62 8.10
CA ALA A 50 20.55 5.58 9.07
C ALA A 50 21.57 4.43 8.99
N LEU A 51 21.84 3.94 7.77
CA LEU A 51 22.80 2.87 7.51
C LEU A 51 24.20 3.24 8.01
N GLY A 52 24.65 4.47 7.76
CA GLY A 52 25.94 4.96 8.26
C GLY A 52 26.05 4.88 9.79
N LYS A 53 24.98 5.18 10.53
CA LYS A 53 24.96 5.05 12.00
C LYS A 53 24.96 3.60 12.46
N VAL A 54 24.19 2.73 11.81
CA VAL A 54 24.12 1.31 12.16
C VAL A 54 25.47 0.62 11.90
N VAL A 55 26.09 0.88 10.75
CA VAL A 55 27.38 0.28 10.37
C VAL A 55 28.49 0.70 11.33
N ASN A 56 28.55 1.97 11.72
CA ASN A 56 29.52 2.44 12.71
C ASN A 56 29.24 1.89 14.13
N GLY A 57 28.02 1.42 14.37
CA GLY A 57 27.56 0.88 15.65
C GLY A 57 27.31 -0.63 15.65
N LEU A 58 27.82 -1.38 14.67
CA LEU A 58 27.58 -2.83 14.49
C LEU A 58 27.99 -3.69 15.69
N SER A 59 28.99 -3.24 16.46
CA SER A 59 29.47 -3.93 17.65
C SER A 59 28.49 -3.86 18.84
N ASP A 60 27.44 -3.03 18.73
CA ASP A 60 26.43 -2.85 19.77
C ASP A 60 25.09 -3.50 19.36
N PRO A 61 24.66 -4.57 20.07
CA PRO A 61 23.39 -5.23 19.81
C PRO A 61 22.18 -4.29 19.88
N GLY A 62 22.27 -3.18 20.64
CA GLY A 62 21.21 -2.19 20.76
C GLY A 62 20.88 -1.49 19.44
N ASN A 63 21.89 -1.16 18.63
CA ASN A 63 21.69 -0.54 17.31
C ASN A 63 20.98 -1.50 16.35
N LEU A 64 21.36 -2.78 16.37
CA LEU A 64 20.74 -3.80 15.52
C LEU A 64 19.28 -4.02 15.92
N LEU A 65 18.99 -4.06 17.22
CA LEU A 65 17.63 -4.23 17.72
C LEU A 65 16.77 -3.00 17.37
N ALA A 66 17.29 -1.79 17.54
CA ALA A 66 16.59 -0.56 17.17
C ALA A 66 16.29 -0.49 15.68
N TYR A 67 17.24 -0.91 14.83
CA TYR A 67 17.05 -1.00 13.39
C TYR A 67 15.96 -2.02 13.02
N ALA A 68 16.04 -3.23 13.56
CA ALA A 68 15.05 -4.29 13.28
C ALA A 68 13.63 -3.90 13.76
N LEU A 69 13.51 -3.30 14.95
CA LEU A 69 12.23 -2.81 15.47
C LEU A 69 11.69 -1.63 14.66
N GLY A 70 12.57 -0.73 14.23
CA GLY A 70 12.22 0.41 13.38
C GLY A 70 11.69 -0.05 12.04
N PHE A 71 12.38 -1.00 11.40
CA PHE A 71 11.95 -1.60 10.14
C PHE A 71 10.58 -2.30 10.25
N ALA A 72 10.39 -3.13 11.30
CA ALA A 72 9.13 -3.83 11.53
C ALA A 72 7.97 -2.84 11.78
N SER A 73 8.20 -1.82 12.61
CA SER A 73 7.20 -0.80 12.93
C SER A 73 6.89 0.09 11.73
N GLY A 74 7.92 0.46 10.96
CA GLY A 74 7.81 1.20 9.71
C GLY A 74 7.00 0.45 8.66
N SER A 75 7.21 -0.86 8.54
CA SER A 75 6.43 -1.72 7.64
C SER A 75 4.95 -1.71 8.01
N TYR A 76 4.62 -1.83 9.31
CA TYR A 76 3.24 -1.78 9.79
C TYR A 76 2.58 -0.42 9.50
N ILE A 77 3.29 0.67 9.81
CA ILE A 77 2.81 2.03 9.54
C ILE A 77 2.64 2.26 8.03
N GLY A 78 3.59 1.80 7.22
CA GLY A 78 3.54 1.87 5.76
C GLY A 78 2.29 1.20 5.21
N ILE A 79 1.96 -0.01 5.68
CA ILE A 79 0.72 -0.71 5.30
C ILE A 79 -0.52 0.10 5.73
N CYS A 80 -0.56 0.62 6.96
CA CYS A 80 -1.68 1.46 7.40
C CYS A 80 -1.83 2.75 6.57
N ILE A 81 -0.71 3.34 6.12
CA ILE A 81 -0.72 4.50 5.22
C ILE A 81 -1.23 4.09 3.84
N GLU A 82 -0.75 2.96 3.31
CA GLU A 82 -1.22 2.40 2.04
C GLU A 82 -2.73 2.18 2.07
N GLU A 83 -3.27 1.54 3.11
CA GLU A 83 -4.71 1.32 3.27
C GLU A 83 -5.51 2.63 3.28
N LYS A 84 -4.96 3.70 3.86
CA LYS A 84 -5.57 5.03 3.87
C LYS A 84 -5.47 5.74 2.52
N ILE A 85 -4.42 5.52 1.74
CA ILE A 85 -4.26 6.18 0.42
C ILE A 85 -4.93 5.39 -0.69
N ALA A 86 -5.00 4.06 -0.57
CA ALA A 86 -5.74 3.15 -1.45
C ALA A 86 -7.28 3.30 -1.33
N LEU A 87 -7.77 4.36 -0.66
CA LEU A 87 -9.16 4.82 -0.66
C LEU A 87 -9.68 5.27 -2.06
N GLY A 88 -9.08 4.81 -3.15
CA GLY A 88 -9.47 5.09 -4.53
C GLY A 88 -10.13 3.89 -5.20
N ASN A 89 -11.46 3.82 -5.07
CA ASN A 89 -12.37 2.87 -5.74
C ASN A 89 -12.17 1.39 -5.40
N PHE A 90 -13.06 0.83 -4.59
CA PHE A 90 -13.15 -0.61 -4.41
C PHE A 90 -13.88 -1.21 -5.62
N ILE A 91 -13.32 -2.22 -6.28
CA ILE A 91 -14.02 -2.94 -7.35
C ILE A 91 -14.55 -4.25 -6.74
N ALA A 92 -15.85 -4.29 -6.46
CA ALA A 92 -16.49 -5.53 -6.09
C ALA A 92 -16.79 -6.33 -7.36
N GLN A 93 -16.20 -7.52 -7.46
CA GLN A 93 -16.47 -8.46 -8.54
C GLN A 93 -17.47 -9.51 -8.08
N ILE A 94 -18.61 -9.59 -8.77
CA ILE A 94 -19.65 -10.59 -8.49
C ILE A 94 -19.74 -11.52 -9.69
N VAL A 95 -19.45 -12.81 -9.48
CA VAL A 95 -19.61 -13.86 -10.50
C VAL A 95 -20.99 -14.47 -10.36
N LEU A 96 -21.81 -14.31 -11.39
CA LEU A 96 -23.17 -14.79 -11.41
C LEU A 96 -23.26 -16.13 -12.15
N ASN A 97 -23.95 -17.08 -11.54
CA ASN A 97 -24.14 -18.42 -12.10
C ASN A 97 -25.22 -18.50 -13.19
N SER A 98 -25.99 -17.43 -13.42
CA SER A 98 -27.15 -17.42 -14.32
C SER A 98 -27.15 -16.20 -15.25
N ASN A 99 -27.62 -16.36 -16.49
CA ASN A 99 -27.69 -15.32 -17.52
C ASN A 99 -28.90 -14.37 -17.39
N LYS A 100 -29.73 -14.48 -16.34
CA LYS A 100 -30.99 -13.70 -16.19
C LYS A 100 -30.94 -12.66 -15.06
N ASN A 101 -29.87 -11.87 -14.95
CA ASN A 101 -29.68 -10.93 -13.84
C ASN A 101 -29.86 -9.45 -14.18
N GLY A 102 -30.55 -9.14 -15.28
CA GLY A 102 -30.84 -7.75 -15.68
C GLY A 102 -31.52 -6.91 -14.59
N LYS A 103 -32.37 -7.52 -13.74
CA LYS A 103 -33.01 -6.83 -12.60
C LYS A 103 -31.99 -6.38 -11.55
N LEU A 104 -30.98 -7.21 -11.24
CA LEU A 104 -29.93 -6.86 -10.30
C LEU A 104 -29.06 -5.74 -10.87
N LEU A 105 -28.74 -5.82 -12.16
CA LEU A 105 -27.96 -4.82 -12.88
C LEU A 105 -28.65 -3.45 -12.89
N HIS A 106 -29.96 -3.43 -13.18
CA HIS A 106 -30.77 -2.21 -13.15
C HIS A 106 -30.86 -1.64 -11.75
N SER A 107 -31.18 -2.47 -10.75
CA SER A 107 -31.25 -2.03 -9.35
C SER A 107 -29.93 -1.39 -8.88
N LEU A 108 -28.78 -1.98 -9.20
CA LEU A 108 -27.48 -1.42 -8.82
C LEU A 108 -27.18 -0.09 -9.53
N ARG A 109 -27.56 0.05 -10.81
CA ARG A 109 -27.40 1.31 -11.55
C ARG A 109 -28.33 2.41 -11.04
N ASP A 110 -29.57 2.06 -10.71
CA ASP A 110 -30.57 2.99 -10.16
C ASP A 110 -30.14 3.51 -8.77
N ASN A 111 -29.39 2.71 -8.01
CA ASN A 111 -28.77 3.12 -6.76
C ASN A 111 -27.46 3.93 -6.93
N GLY A 112 -27.08 4.29 -8.15
CA GLY A 112 -25.93 5.15 -8.44
C GLY A 112 -24.58 4.44 -8.47
N PHE A 113 -24.54 3.09 -8.48
CA PHE A 113 -23.30 2.34 -8.59
C PHE A 113 -22.84 2.21 -10.05
N GLY A 114 -21.54 2.42 -10.30
CA GLY A 114 -20.94 2.19 -11.61
C GLY A 114 -20.77 0.69 -11.88
N VAL A 115 -21.69 0.07 -12.62
CA VAL A 115 -21.68 -1.37 -12.90
C VAL A 115 -21.34 -1.67 -14.36
N THR A 116 -20.27 -2.43 -14.56
CA THR A 116 -19.88 -3.01 -15.86
C THR A 116 -20.14 -4.51 -15.86
N SER A 117 -20.85 -5.02 -16.87
CA SER A 117 -21.06 -6.46 -17.07
C SER A 117 -20.09 -7.00 -18.12
N VAL A 118 -19.42 -8.10 -17.81
CA VAL A 118 -18.51 -8.83 -18.69
C VAL A 118 -18.98 -10.27 -18.78
N ARG A 119 -19.22 -10.78 -20.00
CA ARG A 119 -19.49 -12.20 -20.20
C ARG A 119 -18.18 -12.97 -20.31
N GLY A 120 -17.96 -13.92 -19.43
CA GLY A 120 -16.82 -14.84 -19.45
C GLY A 120 -17.27 -16.28 -19.72
N SER A 121 -16.37 -17.12 -20.22
CA SER A 121 -16.62 -18.57 -20.33
C SER A 121 -15.80 -19.31 -19.28
N GLY A 122 -16.46 -20.05 -18.40
CA GLY A 122 -15.84 -20.89 -17.39
C GLY A 122 -15.88 -22.37 -17.74
N LYS A 123 -15.28 -23.21 -16.89
CA LYS A 123 -15.28 -24.67 -17.03
C LYS A 123 -16.70 -25.27 -17.08
N GLU A 124 -17.65 -24.65 -16.38
CA GLU A 124 -19.05 -25.08 -16.27
C GLU A 124 -20.01 -24.31 -17.21
N GLY A 125 -19.47 -23.52 -18.15
CA GLY A 125 -20.25 -22.74 -19.13
C GLY A 125 -20.11 -21.23 -18.96
N THR A 126 -20.94 -20.47 -19.69
CA THR A 126 -20.90 -18.99 -19.69
C THR A 126 -21.31 -18.42 -18.33
N ARG A 127 -20.48 -17.55 -17.76
CA ARG A 127 -20.72 -16.82 -16.51
C ARG A 127 -20.78 -15.32 -16.82
N GLU A 128 -21.62 -14.60 -16.09
CA GLU A 128 -21.65 -13.14 -16.14
C GLU A 128 -20.89 -12.58 -14.93
N ILE A 129 -19.88 -11.75 -15.20
CA ILE A 129 -19.04 -11.12 -14.19
C ILE A 129 -19.43 -9.65 -14.11
N LEU A 130 -19.89 -9.21 -12.95
CA LEU A 130 -20.20 -7.81 -12.68
C LEU A 130 -19.03 -7.17 -11.94
N ASN A 131 -18.47 -6.11 -12.51
CA ASN A 131 -17.51 -5.25 -11.84
C ASN A 131 -18.25 -3.99 -11.37
N ILE A 132 -18.34 -3.82 -10.06
CA ILE A 132 -19.03 -2.70 -9.43
C ILE A 132 -17.96 -1.78 -8.84
N ALA A 133 -17.83 -0.58 -9.40
CA ALA A 133 -16.99 0.46 -8.83
C ALA A 133 -17.72 1.11 -7.64
N LEU A 134 -17.26 0.79 -6.44
CA LEU A 134 -17.74 1.36 -5.18
C LEU A 134 -16.81 2.51 -4.78
N LYS A 135 -17.36 3.72 -4.69
CA LYS A 135 -16.68 4.82 -3.98
C LYS A 135 -16.86 4.61 -2.49
N ARG A 136 -15.76 4.41 -1.76
CA ARG A 136 -15.78 4.38 -0.29
C ARG A 136 -16.03 5.81 0.22
N LYS A 137 -17.03 5.97 1.09
CA LYS A 137 -17.24 7.22 1.86
C LYS A 137 -16.15 7.35 2.92
#